data_AF-A0A1P8MVU3-F1
#
_entry.id   AF-A0A1P8MVU3-F1
#
_cell.length_a   1.000
_cell.length_b   1.000
_cell.length_c   1.000
_cell.angle_alpha   90.00
_cell.angle_beta   90.00
_cell.angle_gamma   90.00
#
_symmetry.space_group_name_H-M   'P 1'
#
loop_
_entity.id
_entity.type
_entity.pdbx_description
1 polymer ?
#
loop_
_entity_poly.entity_id
_entity_poly.type
_entity_poly.pdbx_seq_one_letter_code
_entity_poly.pdbx_strand_id
1 'polypeptide(L)'
;MMTPFDVWAPMFRAPFSGDVTQEIVPRILSPDIAGAPEIEAKIHTDVASYGTQLGKILEALQTLAKATKTDLPEIDKLVADIEEVKDQSKDTLRADAERALARLRSVDEDGWRALTRAE
;
A
#
# COMPACT_ATOMS: atom_id res chain seq x y z
N MET A 1 8.76 -0.62 -29.45
CA MET A 1 8.12 -1.57 -30.39
C MET A 1 6.62 -1.33 -30.27
N MET A 2 5.91 -1.00 -31.36
CA MET A 2 4.46 -0.77 -31.27
C MET A 2 3.75 -2.07 -30.94
N THR A 3 2.94 -2.05 -29.88
CA THR A 3 2.11 -3.18 -29.46
C THR A 3 0.71 -3.04 -30.06
N PRO A 4 -0.07 -4.13 -30.17
CA PRO A 4 -1.44 -4.08 -30.67
C PRO A 4 -2.36 -3.10 -29.91
N PHE A 5 -2.04 -2.80 -28.65
CA PHE A 5 -2.78 -1.85 -27.82
C PHE A 5 -2.59 -0.40 -28.25
N ASP A 6 -1.44 -0.05 -28.84
CA ASP A 6 -1.13 1.32 -29.29
C ASP A 6 -2.01 1.78 -30.47
N VAL A 7 -2.62 0.84 -31.19
CA VAL A 7 -3.53 1.11 -32.31
C VAL A 7 -4.98 1.28 -31.85
N TRP A 8 -5.38 0.57 -30.78
CA TRP A 8 -6.77 0.55 -30.32
C TRP A 8 -7.07 1.65 -29.28
N ALA A 9 -6.06 2.12 -28.54
CA ALA A 9 -6.17 3.22 -27.60
C ALA A 9 -4.92 4.13 -27.64
N PRO A 10 -4.82 5.06 -28.61
CA PRO A 10 -3.65 5.93 -28.71
C PRO A 10 -3.55 6.84 -27.48
N MET A 11 -2.62 6.55 -26.58
CA MET A 11 -2.29 7.42 -25.46
C MET A 11 -1.38 8.55 -25.93
N PHE A 12 -1.96 9.72 -26.17
CA PHE A 12 -1.22 10.93 -26.49
C PHE A 12 -0.55 11.48 -25.22
N ARG A 13 0.79 11.44 -25.17
CA ARG A 13 1.60 11.91 -24.03
C ARG A 13 2.36 13.17 -24.42
N ALA A 14 2.01 14.30 -23.79
CA ALA A 14 2.68 15.57 -24.03
C ALA A 14 4.04 15.63 -23.30
N PRO A 15 5.09 16.24 -23.88
CA PRO A 15 6.35 16.43 -23.17
C PRO A 15 6.12 17.29 -21.91
N PHE A 16 6.73 16.87 -20.79
CA PHE A 16 6.61 17.46 -19.45
C PHE A 16 5.30 17.20 -18.67
N SER A 17 4.46 16.25 -19.07
CA SER A 17 3.19 15.97 -18.36
C SER A 17 3.35 15.28 -16.99
N GLY A 18 4.58 15.04 -16.51
CA GLY A 18 4.80 14.26 -15.29
C GLY A 18 4.25 12.83 -15.42
N ASP A 19 4.31 12.27 -16.62
CA ASP A 19 3.77 10.95 -16.94
C ASP A 19 4.46 9.87 -16.12
N VAL A 20 3.79 9.42 -15.07
CA VAL A 20 4.19 8.24 -14.31
C VAL A 20 3.64 7.04 -15.08
N THR A 21 4.51 6.30 -15.75
CA THR A 21 4.19 4.96 -16.23
C THR A 21 3.94 4.06 -15.01
N GLN A 22 2.71 4.08 -14.51
CA GLN A 22 2.23 3.03 -13.62
C GLN A 22 1.95 1.82 -14.51
N GLU A 23 2.77 0.80 -14.37
CA GLU A 23 2.63 -0.42 -15.15
C GLU A 23 1.43 -1.21 -14.63
N ILE A 24 0.24 -0.93 -15.17
CA ILE A 24 -0.98 -1.71 -14.92
C ILE A 24 -0.93 -2.99 -15.77
N VAL A 25 0.12 -3.79 -15.59
CA VAL A 25 0.17 -5.13 -16.16
C VAL A 25 -0.35 -6.12 -15.12
N PRO A 26 -1.06 -7.18 -15.53
CA PRO A 26 -1.33 -8.30 -14.64
C PRO A 26 -0.01 -8.74 -14.00
N ARG A 27 0.00 -8.94 -12.68
CA ARG A 27 1.21 -9.19 -11.87
C ARG A 27 2.11 -10.33 -12.41
N ILE A 28 1.51 -11.23 -13.19
CA ILE A 28 2.15 -12.36 -13.91
C ILE A 28 3.12 -11.90 -15.03
N LEU A 29 2.92 -10.68 -15.53
CA LEU A 29 3.66 -10.07 -16.64
C LEU A 29 4.53 -8.88 -16.17
N SER A 30 4.61 -8.64 -14.87
CA SER A 30 5.40 -7.53 -14.33
C SER A 30 6.90 -7.87 -14.42
N PRO A 31 7.72 -6.96 -14.97
CA PRO A 31 9.18 -7.10 -15.02
C PRO A 31 9.84 -6.97 -13.64
N ASP A 32 9.10 -6.57 -12.60
CA ASP A 32 9.61 -6.41 -11.24
C ASP A 32 9.86 -7.77 -10.55
N ILE A 33 9.34 -8.86 -11.14
CA ILE A 33 9.46 -10.22 -10.61
C ILE A 33 10.62 -10.94 -11.31
N ALA A 34 11.79 -10.95 -10.67
CA ALA A 34 13.01 -11.54 -11.22
C ALA A 34 13.22 -13.02 -10.84
N GLY A 35 12.49 -13.52 -9.83
CA GLY A 35 12.58 -14.86 -9.26
C GLY A 35 11.26 -15.64 -9.34
N ALA A 36 11.00 -16.49 -8.35
CA ALA A 36 9.80 -17.33 -8.32
C ALA A 36 8.56 -16.45 -8.00
N PRO A 37 7.62 -16.26 -8.95
CA PRO A 37 6.55 -15.26 -8.81
C PRO A 37 5.65 -15.49 -7.60
N GLU A 38 5.39 -16.76 -7.26
CA GLU A 38 4.57 -17.11 -6.09
C GLU A 38 5.23 -16.73 -4.76
N ILE A 39 6.55 -16.88 -4.67
CA ILE A 39 7.33 -16.53 -3.49
C ILE A 39 7.39 -15.01 -3.34
N GLU A 40 7.66 -14.30 -4.42
CA GLU A 40 7.75 -12.84 -4.40
C GLU A 40 6.40 -12.18 -4.10
N ALA A 41 5.32 -12.68 -4.70
CA ALA A 41 3.97 -12.23 -4.37
C ALA A 41 3.68 -12.39 -2.87
N LYS A 42 4.03 -13.55 -2.30
CA LYS A 42 3.85 -13.82 -0.88
C LYS A 42 4.70 -12.92 0.01
N ILE A 43 5.94 -12.63 -0.38
CA ILE A 43 6.80 -11.69 0.36
C ILE A 43 6.17 -10.30 0.35
N HIS A 44 5.69 -9.82 -0.80
CA HIS A 44 5.10 -8.49 -0.93
C HIS A 44 3.74 -8.34 -0.21
N THR A 45 2.93 -9.39 -0.14
CA THR A 45 1.63 -9.34 0.55
C THR A 45 1.75 -9.59 2.05
N ASP A 46 2.55 -10.57 2.46
CA ASP A 46 2.45 -11.14 3.80
C ASP A 46 3.61 -10.70 4.72
N VAL A 47 4.78 -10.39 4.16
CA VAL A 47 6.00 -10.17 4.95
C VAL A 47 6.42 -8.70 4.94
N ALA A 48 6.56 -8.12 3.75
CA ALA A 48 7.15 -6.81 3.56
C ALA A 48 6.48 -6.10 2.39
N SER A 49 5.29 -5.56 2.65
CA SER A 49 4.65 -4.63 1.71
C SER A 49 5.57 -3.45 1.39
N TYR A 50 5.38 -2.80 0.24
CA TYR A 50 6.16 -1.60 -0.10
C TYR A 50 6.08 -0.52 0.98
N GLY A 51 4.91 -0.33 1.60
CA GLY A 51 4.75 0.59 2.73
C GLY A 51 5.59 0.20 3.95
N THR A 52 5.68 -1.09 4.26
CA THR A 52 6.53 -1.63 5.33
C THR A 52 8.01 -1.39 5.03
N GLN A 53 8.44 -1.66 3.79
CA GLN A 53 9.82 -1.47 3.36
C GLN A 53 10.23 0.01 3.42
N LEU A 54 9.41 0.90 2.86
CA LEU A 54 9.63 2.35 2.90
C LEU A 54 9.64 2.87 4.34
N GLY A 55 8.73 2.39 5.20
CA GLY A 55 8.72 2.73 6.62
C GLY A 55 10.06 2.42 7.31
N LYS A 56 10.67 1.27 7.01
CA LYS A 56 11.98 0.90 7.56
C LYS A 56 13.12 1.79 7.05
N ILE A 57 13.05 2.22 5.79
CA ILE A 57 14.03 3.15 5.21
C ILE A 57 13.92 4.53 5.88
N LEU A 58 12.69 5.04 6.06
CA LEU A 58 12.46 6.33 6.72
C LEU A 58 12.94 6.30 8.19
N GLU A 59 12.65 5.22 8.92
CA GLU A 59 13.13 4.99 10.28
C GLU A 59 14.67 5.00 10.36
N ALA A 60 15.33 4.31 9.43
CA ALA A 60 16.80 4.29 9.35
C ALA A 60 17.38 5.68 9.04
N LEU A 61 16.78 6.42 8.10
CA LEU A 61 17.19 7.78 7.74
C LEU A 61 17.04 8.75 8.92
N GLN A 62 15.91 8.73 9.63
CA GLN A 62 15.72 9.56 10.82
C GLN A 62 16.70 9.19 11.94
N THR A 63 17.01 7.91 12.10
CA THR A 63 18.01 7.45 13.08
C THR A 63 19.41 7.96 12.73
N LEU A 64 19.80 7.89 11.45
CA LEU A 64 21.07 8.40 10.97
C LEU A 64 21.15 9.93 11.12
N ALA A 65 20.09 10.65 10.74
CA ALA A 65 19.96 12.09 10.87
C ALA A 65 20.19 12.58 12.30
N LYS A 66 19.58 11.89 13.28
CA LYS A 66 19.81 12.15 14.72
C LYS A 66 21.27 11.94 15.12
N ALA A 67 21.91 10.88 14.63
CA ALA A 67 23.31 10.58 14.93
C ALA A 67 24.28 11.60 14.30
N THR A 68 24.00 12.06 13.08
CA THR A 68 24.82 13.04 12.35
C THR A 68 24.46 14.49 12.67
N LYS A 69 23.42 14.72 13.49
CA LYS A 69 22.85 16.05 13.77
C LYS A 69 22.50 16.81 12.49
N THR A 70 21.94 16.09 11.54
CA THR A 70 21.49 16.63 10.25
C THR A 70 19.97 16.70 10.27
N ASP A 71 19.42 17.88 10.04
CA ASP A 71 17.97 18.04 9.94
C ASP A 71 17.47 17.51 8.59
N LEU A 72 16.38 16.74 8.62
CA LEU A 72 15.69 16.22 7.44
C LEU A 72 14.22 16.68 7.42
N PRO A 73 13.94 18.00 7.31
CA PRO A 73 12.60 18.55 7.50
C PRO A 73 11.56 17.99 6.52
N GLU A 74 11.95 17.65 5.29
CA GLU A 74 11.06 17.03 4.31
C GLU A 74 10.69 15.59 4.66
N ILE A 75 11.64 14.82 5.22
CA ILE A 75 11.41 13.45 5.68
C ILE A 75 10.51 13.46 6.93
N ASP A 76 10.77 14.37 7.86
CA ASP A 76 9.96 14.49 9.08
C ASP A 76 8.53 14.91 8.76
N LYS A 77 8.36 15.84 7.82
CA LYS A 77 7.04 16.21 7.31
C LYS A 77 6.34 15.02 6.64
N LEU A 78 7.03 14.29 5.76
CA LEU A 78 6.46 13.13 5.09
C LEU A 78 5.98 12.06 6.09
N VAL A 79 6.78 11.78 7.12
CA VAL A 79 6.40 10.83 8.18
C VAL A 79 5.16 11.32 8.92
N ALA A 80 5.08 12.61 9.25
CA ALA A 80 3.90 13.19 9.92
C ALA A 80 2.64 13.09 9.05
N ASP A 81 2.73 13.44 7.77
CA ASP A 81 1.61 13.36 6.81
C ASP A 81 1.10 11.91 6.67
N ILE A 82 2.01 10.92 6.68
CA ILE A 82 1.64 9.49 6.65
C ILE A 82 0.87 9.09 7.90
N GLU A 83 1.33 9.47 9.09
CA GLU A 83 0.65 9.14 10.35
C GLU A 83 -0.71 9.82 10.44
N GLU A 84 -0.85 11.06 9.96
CA GLU A 84 -2.14 11.74 9.87
C GLU A 84 -3.13 10.96 9.00
N VAL A 85 -2.71 10.52 7.80
CA VAL A 85 -3.58 9.72 6.91
C VAL A 85 -3.96 8.39 7.54
N LYS A 86 -3.04 7.72 8.25
CA LYS A 86 -3.36 6.48 8.98
C LYS A 86 -4.38 6.73 10.09
N ASP A 87 -4.24 7.83 10.82
CA ASP A 87 -5.17 8.20 11.87
C ASP A 87 -6.56 8.51 11.32
N GLN A 88 -6.65 9.28 10.23
CA GLN A 88 -7.90 9.54 9.53
C GLN A 88 -8.55 8.24 9.00
N SER A 89 -7.73 7.27 8.60
CA SER A 89 -8.19 5.98 8.10
C SER A 89 -8.75 5.06 9.20
N LYS A 90 -8.49 5.32 10.49
CA LYS A 90 -9.05 4.51 11.60
C LYS A 90 -10.57 4.55 11.65
N ASP A 91 -11.17 5.70 11.32
CA ASP A 91 -12.62 5.82 11.29
C ASP A 91 -13.24 5.04 10.12
N THR A 92 -12.57 5.05 8.96
CA THR A 92 -12.95 4.20 7.82
C THR A 92 -12.85 2.72 8.18
N LEU A 93 -11.75 2.30 8.82
CA LEU A 93 -11.57 0.92 9.29
C LEU A 93 -12.64 0.51 10.31
N ARG A 94 -13.01 1.41 11.23
CA ARG A 94 -14.10 1.16 12.18
C ARG A 94 -15.42 0.97 11.45
N ALA A 95 -15.76 1.84 10.50
CA ALA A 95 -16.99 1.73 9.70
C ALA A 95 -17.00 0.43 8.87
N ASP A 96 -15.86 0.02 8.31
CA ASP A 96 -15.72 -1.26 7.62
C ASP A 96 -15.93 -2.45 8.54
N ALA A 97 -15.34 -2.42 9.75
CA ALA A 97 -15.54 -3.46 10.75
C ALA A 97 -17.01 -3.55 11.21
N GLU A 98 -17.67 -2.42 11.43
CA GLU A 98 -19.10 -2.37 11.77
C GLU A 98 -19.95 -3.01 10.67
N ARG A 99 -19.69 -2.66 9.40
CA ARG A 99 -20.39 -3.26 8.25
C ARG A 99 -20.13 -4.76 8.14
N ALA A 100 -18.88 -5.18 8.35
CA ALA A 100 -18.51 -6.59 8.32
C ALA A 100 -19.20 -7.39 9.44
N LEU A 101 -19.23 -6.85 10.66
CA LEU A 101 -19.93 -7.46 11.80
C LEU A 101 -21.44 -7.52 11.59
N ALA A 102 -22.05 -6.46 11.04
CA ALA A 102 -23.48 -6.45 10.71
C ALA A 102 -23.82 -7.53 9.66
N ARG A 103 -22.97 -7.67 8.63
CA ARG A 103 -23.11 -8.73 7.63
C ARG A 103 -22.93 -10.11 8.25
N LEU A 104 -21.94 -10.31 9.11
CA LEU A 104 -21.72 -11.58 9.80
C LEU A 104 -22.93 -11.96 10.63
N ARG A 105 -23.47 -11.03 11.43
CA ARG A 105 -24.68 -11.25 12.24
C ARG A 105 -25.87 -11.73 11.41
N SER A 106 -25.99 -11.27 10.16
CA SER A 106 -27.11 -11.64 9.27
C SER A 106 -26.99 -13.05 8.66
N VAL A 107 -25.77 -13.62 8.60
CA VAL A 107 -25.50 -14.91 7.95
C VAL A 107 -25.14 -16.00 8.97
N ASP A 108 -24.46 -15.62 10.05
CA ASP A 108 -23.97 -16.49 11.11
C ASP A 108 -24.00 -15.74 12.46
N GLU A 109 -25.11 -15.87 13.18
CA GLU A 109 -25.29 -15.20 14.47
C GLU A 109 -24.36 -15.77 15.55
N ASP A 110 -24.06 -17.06 15.52
CA ASP A 110 -23.18 -17.72 16.49
C ASP A 110 -21.72 -17.28 16.30
N GLY A 111 -21.25 -17.20 15.05
CA GLY A 111 -19.94 -16.65 14.70
C GLY A 111 -19.79 -15.18 15.09
N TRP A 112 -20.85 -14.37 14.89
CA TRP A 112 -20.87 -12.97 15.35
C TRP A 112 -20.78 -12.87 16.88
N ARG A 113 -21.53 -13.70 17.63
CA ARG A 113 -21.49 -13.72 19.10
C ARG A 113 -20.11 -14.14 19.63
N ALA A 114 -19.44 -15.07 18.96
CA ALA A 114 -18.09 -15.49 19.34
C ALA A 114 -17.07 -14.35 19.22
N LEU A 115 -17.11 -13.59 18.12
CA LEU A 115 -16.19 -12.46 17.90
C LEU A 115 -16.47 -11.24 18.78
N THR A 116 -17.72 -11.02 19.17
CA THR A 116 -18.12 -9.84 19.97
C THR A 116 -18.09 -10.08 21.49
N ARG A 117 -17.91 -11.33 21.94
CA ARG A 117 -17.80 -11.71 23.37
C ARG A 117 -16.37 -11.96 23.84
N ALA A 118 -15.38 -11.86 22.97
CA ALA A 118 -13.98 -11.97 23.36
C ALA A 118 -13.55 -10.70 24.10
N GLU A 119 -13.76 -10.70 25.43
CA GLU A 119 -13.02 -9.87 26.40
C GLU A 119 -11.89 -10.68 27.03
#